data_AF-A0A811VCU4-F1
#
_entry.id   AF-A0A811VCU4-F1
#
_cell.length_a   1.000
_cell.length_b   1.000
_cell.length_c   1.000
_cell.angle_alpha   90.00
_cell.angle_beta   90.00
_cell.angle_gamma   90.00
#
_symmetry.space_group_name_H-M   'P 1'
#
loop_
_entity.id
_entity.type
_entity.pdbx_description
1 polymer ?
#
loop_
_entity_poly.entity_id
_entity_poly.type
_entity_poly.pdbx_seq_one_letter_code
_entity_poly.pdbx_strand_id
1 'polypeptide(L)'
;MKPFQAGECTGLLAGSLNNVFSNREPWQVAAMTATTVLGTVWLWGFINQDENVFVRGKRQFFRFAKRFPAVRRKIDAEISKARADFEDEIRKSCDGLNWSVELPENGLGREEILQLVDKHLTIGHYDWREGRVSGAVYGYKQELVELITEVYGKTSYTNPLHPDIFPGVCKMEAEVVRMACTLFQGDANSCGTMTTGGTESILMACKAYRDYALETRNVQRPNMIVPRTVHAAFDKAAQYFKIHIKYVEVNPKTLK
;
A
#
# COMPACT_ATOMS: atom_id res chain seq x y z
N MET A 1 -6.67 20.06 62.94
CA MET A 1 -6.36 20.46 61.54
C MET A 1 -7.61 21.10 60.95
N LYS A 2 -7.59 22.39 60.63
CA LYS A 2 -8.72 23.08 59.97
C LYS A 2 -8.80 22.62 58.51
N PRO A 3 -10.01 22.38 57.95
CA PRO A 3 -10.17 22.02 56.55
C PRO A 3 -9.78 23.21 55.67
N PHE A 4 -9.08 22.92 54.57
CA PHE A 4 -8.69 23.87 53.54
C PHE A 4 -9.97 24.43 52.89
N GLN A 5 -10.33 25.70 53.17
CA GLN A 5 -11.47 26.38 52.54
C GLN A 5 -11.12 26.73 51.09
N ALA A 6 -11.51 25.86 50.15
CA ALA A 6 -11.39 26.09 48.70
C ALA A 6 -12.41 27.11 48.14
N GLY A 7 -13.03 27.94 48.99
CA GLY A 7 -14.21 28.76 48.66
C GLY A 7 -13.94 30.21 48.23
N GLU A 8 -12.83 30.83 48.65
CA GLU A 8 -12.60 32.26 48.37
C GLU A 8 -12.06 32.51 46.95
N CYS A 9 -11.18 31.64 46.43
CA CYS A 9 -10.64 31.80 45.08
C CYS A 9 -11.69 31.56 43.98
N THR A 10 -12.67 30.69 44.20
CA THR A 10 -13.70 30.37 43.21
C THR A 10 -14.73 31.49 43.08
N GLY A 11 -15.05 32.20 44.17
CA GLY A 11 -15.99 33.33 44.18
C GLY A 11 -15.50 34.57 43.43
N LEU A 12 -14.21 34.92 43.58
CA LEU A 12 -13.59 36.06 42.86
C LEU A 12 -13.51 35.84 41.35
N LEU A 13 -13.18 34.62 40.93
CA LEU A 13 -13.17 34.22 39.52
C LEU A 13 -14.58 34.18 38.94
N ALA A 14 -15.54 33.59 39.65
CA ALA A 14 -16.93 33.53 39.22
C ALA A 14 -17.56 34.95 39.11
N GLY A 15 -17.30 35.83 40.07
CA GLY A 15 -17.76 37.22 40.04
C GLY A 15 -17.15 38.02 38.88
N SER A 16 -15.86 37.84 38.62
CA SER A 16 -15.18 38.50 37.49
C SER A 16 -15.71 38.00 36.14
N LEU A 17 -15.92 36.70 35.98
CA LEU A 17 -16.49 36.11 34.76
C LEU A 17 -17.94 36.57 34.52
N ASN A 18 -18.77 36.56 35.56
CA ASN A 18 -20.15 37.04 35.48
C ASN A 18 -20.21 38.54 35.12
N ASN A 19 -19.27 39.36 35.61
CA ASN A 19 -19.19 40.76 35.23
C ASN A 19 -18.79 40.95 33.75
N VAL A 20 -17.87 40.13 33.24
CA VAL A 20 -17.45 40.17 31.81
C VAL A 20 -18.61 39.79 30.87
N PHE A 21 -19.49 38.87 31.29
CA PHE A 21 -20.64 38.43 30.50
C PHE A 21 -21.98 39.05 30.95
N SER A 22 -21.95 40.05 31.85
CA SER A 22 -23.14 40.66 32.45
C SER A 22 -24.11 41.29 31.43
N ASN A 23 -23.59 41.78 30.31
CA ASN A 23 -24.36 42.38 29.22
C ASN A 23 -24.75 41.39 28.12
N ARG A 24 -24.71 40.08 28.38
CA ARG A 24 -25.00 39.03 27.39
C ARG A 24 -26.14 38.13 27.85
N GLU A 25 -27.04 37.80 26.94
CA GLU A 25 -28.11 36.85 27.23
C GLU A 25 -27.56 35.42 27.36
N PRO A 26 -28.19 34.53 28.16
CA PRO A 26 -27.67 33.18 28.41
C PRO A 26 -27.38 32.35 27.14
N TRP A 27 -28.20 32.51 26.09
CA TRP A 27 -27.98 31.81 24.82
C TRP A 27 -26.73 32.32 24.08
N GLN A 28 -26.37 33.61 24.24
CA GLN A 28 -25.16 34.18 23.64
C GLN A 28 -23.92 33.61 24.30
N VAL A 29 -23.93 33.45 25.63
CA VAL A 29 -22.83 32.83 26.37
C VAL A 29 -22.68 31.35 25.96
N ALA A 30 -23.79 30.62 25.84
CA ALA A 30 -23.79 29.23 25.36
C ALA A 30 -23.25 29.13 23.92
N ALA A 31 -23.72 29.98 23.01
CA ALA A 31 -23.28 29.99 21.61
C ALA A 31 -21.80 30.36 21.48
N MET A 32 -21.32 31.37 22.21
CA MET A 32 -19.91 31.76 22.22
C MET A 32 -19.02 30.63 22.75
N THR A 33 -19.43 29.99 23.84
CA THR A 33 -18.69 28.86 24.42
C THR A 33 -18.65 27.68 23.45
N ALA A 34 -19.79 27.28 22.89
CA ALA A 34 -19.87 26.18 21.93
C ALA A 34 -19.03 26.46 20.66
N THR A 35 -19.13 27.68 20.09
CA THR A 35 -18.36 28.07 18.90
C THR A 35 -16.87 28.07 19.18
N THR A 36 -16.46 28.57 20.35
CA THR A 36 -15.04 28.63 20.74
C THR A 36 -14.48 27.24 20.97
N VAL A 37 -15.20 26.37 21.67
CA VAL A 37 -14.77 24.98 21.92
C VAL A 37 -14.71 24.20 20.61
N LEU A 38 -15.78 24.22 19.80
CA LEU A 38 -15.80 23.53 18.51
C LEU A 38 -14.76 24.09 17.55
N GLY A 39 -14.58 25.42 17.51
CA GLY A 39 -13.55 26.07 16.71
C GLY A 39 -12.14 25.68 17.15
N THR A 40 -11.90 25.57 18.46
CA THR A 40 -10.60 25.15 19.00
C THR A 40 -10.33 23.68 18.71
N VAL A 41 -11.32 22.80 18.90
CA VAL A 41 -11.20 21.36 18.57
C VAL A 41 -10.99 21.17 17.07
N TRP A 42 -11.72 21.91 16.23
CA TRP A 42 -11.54 21.90 14.79
C TRP A 42 -10.15 22.40 14.39
N LEU A 43 -9.69 23.52 14.96
CA LEU A 43 -8.38 24.09 14.67
C LEU A 43 -7.26 23.15 15.13
N TRP A 44 -7.40 22.55 16.31
CA TRP A 44 -6.49 21.54 16.82
C TRP A 44 -6.46 20.32 15.89
N GLY A 45 -7.61 19.78 15.51
CA GLY A 45 -7.72 18.68 14.55
C GLY A 45 -7.20 19.04 13.16
N PHE A 46 -7.29 20.31 12.75
CA PHE A 46 -6.79 20.80 11.47
C PHE A 46 -5.27 20.95 11.46
N ILE A 47 -4.68 21.51 12.53
CA ILE A 47 -3.23 21.66 12.65
C ILE A 47 -2.58 20.30 12.87
N ASN A 48 -3.18 19.50 13.75
CA ASN A 48 -2.71 18.19 14.13
C ASN A 48 -3.30 17.11 13.21
N GLN A 49 -3.16 17.24 11.89
CA GLN A 49 -3.43 16.15 10.94
C GLN A 49 -2.16 15.39 10.59
N ASP A 50 -2.31 14.23 9.97
CA ASP A 50 -1.20 13.36 9.59
C ASP A 50 -0.19 14.10 8.71
N GLU A 51 -0.63 14.76 7.64
CA GLU A 51 0.25 15.49 6.74
C GLU A 51 0.61 16.89 7.26
N ASN A 52 1.89 17.28 7.12
CA ASN A 52 2.36 18.64 7.39
C ASN A 52 1.54 19.67 6.58
N VAL A 53 1.19 20.80 7.20
CA VAL A 53 0.47 21.92 6.57
C VAL A 53 1.10 22.34 5.23
N PHE A 54 2.44 22.32 5.11
CA PHE A 54 3.11 22.61 3.84
C PHE A 54 2.80 21.57 2.76
N VAL A 55 2.82 20.27 3.09
CA VAL A 55 2.48 19.19 2.17
C VAL A 55 1.02 19.27 1.76
N ARG A 56 0.13 19.59 2.70
CA ARG A 56 -1.30 19.81 2.44
C ARG A 56 -1.52 21.01 1.52
N GLY A 57 -0.84 22.12 1.79
CA GLY A 57 -0.85 23.33 0.96
C GLY A 57 -0.34 23.05 -0.44
N LYS A 58 0.79 22.35 -0.56
CA LYS A 58 1.35 21.89 -1.85
C LYS A 58 0.37 20.99 -2.59
N ARG A 59 -0.22 19.99 -1.94
CA ARG A 59 -1.22 19.10 -2.55
C ARG A 59 -2.45 19.87 -3.01
N GLN A 60 -2.94 20.78 -2.19
CA GLN A 60 -4.09 21.62 -2.50
C GLN A 60 -3.79 22.54 -3.67
N PHE A 61 -2.60 23.17 -3.68
CA PHE A 61 -2.09 23.94 -4.81
C PHE A 61 -2.06 23.08 -6.07
N PHE A 62 -1.46 21.88 -6.04
CA PHE A 62 -1.44 20.99 -7.20
C PHE A 62 -2.85 20.55 -7.61
N ARG A 63 -3.77 20.34 -6.67
CA ARG A 63 -5.17 20.03 -6.95
C ARG A 63 -5.84 21.17 -7.71
N PHE A 64 -5.59 22.41 -7.33
CA PHE A 64 -6.06 23.59 -8.05
C PHE A 64 -5.32 23.79 -9.37
N ALA A 65 -4.00 23.61 -9.40
CA ALA A 65 -3.18 23.70 -10.60
C ALA A 65 -3.66 22.72 -11.68
N LYS A 66 -4.01 21.48 -11.29
CA LYS A 66 -4.59 20.45 -12.17
C LYS A 66 -5.97 20.83 -12.73
N ARG A 67 -6.68 21.82 -12.17
CA ARG A 67 -7.93 22.34 -12.73
C ARG A 67 -7.68 23.35 -13.86
N PHE A 68 -6.49 23.95 -13.92
CA PHE A 68 -6.17 24.85 -15.02
C PHE A 68 -6.06 24.06 -16.34
N PRO A 69 -6.77 24.48 -17.40
CA PRO A 69 -6.84 23.74 -18.65
C PRO A 69 -5.47 23.39 -19.24
N ALA A 70 -4.48 24.30 -19.17
CA ALA A 70 -3.15 24.07 -19.71
C ALA A 70 -2.39 22.95 -18.99
N VAL A 71 -2.47 22.88 -17.66
CA VAL A 71 -1.83 21.83 -16.85
C VAL A 71 -2.52 20.51 -17.08
N ARG A 72 -3.86 20.51 -17.06
CA ARG A 72 -4.67 19.32 -17.35
C ARG A 72 -4.36 18.74 -18.71
N ARG A 73 -4.31 19.58 -19.75
CA ARG A 73 -3.94 19.16 -21.11
C ARG A 73 -2.56 18.50 -21.18
N LYS A 74 -1.58 18.98 -20.41
CA LYS A 74 -0.24 18.35 -20.37
C LYS A 74 -0.26 16.99 -19.68
N ILE A 75 -0.96 16.88 -18.55
CA ILE A 75 -1.12 15.59 -17.84
C ILE A 75 -1.87 14.59 -18.71
N ASP A 76 -2.99 15.02 -19.29
CA ASP A 76 -3.80 14.19 -20.17
C ASP A 76 -2.98 13.77 -21.41
N ALA A 77 -2.14 14.65 -21.97
CA ALA A 77 -1.23 14.30 -23.07
C ALA A 77 -0.22 13.21 -22.68
N GLU A 78 0.41 13.28 -21.50
CA GLU A 78 1.34 12.23 -21.04
C GLU A 78 0.62 10.90 -20.75
N ILE A 79 -0.56 10.95 -20.14
CA ILE A 79 -1.38 9.74 -19.88
C ILE A 79 -1.84 9.13 -21.20
N SER A 80 -2.35 9.94 -22.12
CA SER A 80 -2.77 9.50 -23.45
C SER A 80 -1.61 8.96 -24.25
N LYS A 81 -0.42 9.55 -24.14
CA LYS A 81 0.79 9.03 -24.77
C LYS A 81 1.18 7.67 -24.19
N ALA A 82 1.30 7.54 -22.87
CA ALA A 82 1.62 6.26 -22.23
C ALA A 82 0.60 5.16 -22.57
N ARG A 83 -0.70 5.53 -22.62
CA ARG A 83 -1.76 4.64 -23.08
C ARG A 83 -1.60 4.25 -24.54
N ALA A 84 -1.36 5.22 -25.43
CA ALA A 84 -1.19 4.98 -26.85
C ALA A 84 0.04 4.12 -27.14
N ASP A 85 1.16 4.39 -26.47
CA ASP A 85 2.40 3.60 -26.59
C ASP A 85 2.14 2.14 -26.18
N PHE A 86 1.44 1.91 -25.06
CA PHE A 86 1.05 0.56 -24.64
C PHE A 86 0.06 -0.10 -25.61
N GLU A 87 -1.00 0.60 -26.02
CA GLU A 87 -1.98 0.07 -26.97
C GLU A 87 -1.35 -0.24 -28.32
N ASP A 88 -0.41 0.58 -28.80
CA ASP A 88 0.32 0.39 -30.05
C ASP A 88 1.27 -0.81 -29.97
N GLU A 89 1.99 -0.97 -28.86
CA GLU A 89 2.85 -2.14 -28.63
C GLU A 89 2.05 -3.45 -28.62
N ILE A 90 0.92 -3.47 -27.91
CA ILE A 90 0.02 -4.64 -27.88
C ILE A 90 -0.64 -4.85 -29.24
N ARG A 91 -1.11 -3.80 -29.92
CA ARG A 91 -1.74 -3.90 -31.24
C ARG A 91 -0.75 -4.43 -32.28
N LYS A 92 0.48 -3.97 -32.28
CA LYS A 92 1.55 -4.46 -33.16
C LYS A 92 1.87 -5.92 -32.90
N SER A 93 2.00 -6.29 -31.62
CA SER A 93 2.31 -7.67 -31.22
C SER A 93 1.17 -8.64 -31.54
N CYS A 94 -0.08 -8.18 -31.42
CA CYS A 94 -1.28 -8.97 -31.65
C CYS A 94 -1.95 -8.69 -33.00
N ASP A 95 -1.22 -8.14 -33.98
CA ASP A 95 -1.81 -7.78 -35.27
C ASP A 95 -2.35 -9.01 -36.00
N GLY A 96 -3.54 -8.88 -36.59
CA GLY A 96 -4.23 -9.99 -37.26
C GLY A 96 -4.77 -11.10 -36.33
N LEU A 97 -4.73 -10.94 -35.01
CA LEU A 97 -5.35 -11.89 -34.07
C LEU A 97 -6.80 -11.53 -33.76
N ASN A 98 -7.65 -12.55 -33.65
CA ASN A 98 -9.03 -12.40 -33.20
C ASN A 98 -9.07 -12.23 -31.69
N TRP A 99 -9.82 -11.23 -31.22
CA TRP A 99 -10.04 -10.96 -29.80
C TRP A 99 -11.35 -11.58 -29.34
N SER A 100 -11.29 -12.43 -28.33
CA SER A 100 -12.48 -12.92 -27.64
C SER A 100 -12.95 -11.86 -26.65
N VAL A 101 -14.03 -11.17 -27.00
CA VAL A 101 -14.65 -10.12 -26.16
C VAL A 101 -15.89 -10.59 -25.42
N GLU A 102 -16.37 -11.78 -25.76
CA GLU A 102 -17.55 -12.43 -25.17
C GLU A 102 -17.24 -13.89 -24.87
N LEU A 103 -18.00 -14.48 -23.95
CA LEU A 103 -17.91 -15.91 -23.67
C LEU A 103 -18.46 -16.70 -24.86
N PRO A 104 -17.77 -17.75 -25.35
CA PRO A 104 -18.30 -18.59 -26.41
C PRO A 104 -19.66 -19.20 -26.05
N GLU A 105 -20.60 -19.23 -27.00
CA GLU A 105 -21.92 -19.84 -26.80
C GLU A 105 -21.84 -21.33 -26.43
N ASN A 106 -20.84 -22.02 -26.98
CA ASN A 106 -20.55 -23.42 -26.70
C ASN A 106 -19.14 -23.54 -26.10
N GLY A 107 -18.98 -24.43 -25.11
CA GLY A 107 -17.69 -24.71 -24.51
C GLY A 107 -16.71 -25.27 -25.54
N LEU A 108 -15.49 -24.71 -25.56
CA LEU A 108 -14.43 -25.18 -26.44
C LEU A 108 -13.94 -26.56 -26.03
N GLY A 109 -13.50 -27.35 -27.02
CA GLY A 109 -12.88 -28.64 -26.77
C GLY A 109 -11.53 -28.51 -26.06
N ARG A 110 -11.08 -29.56 -25.36
CA ARG A 110 -9.78 -29.57 -24.67
C ARG A 110 -8.63 -29.24 -25.62
N GLU A 111 -8.58 -29.91 -26.76
CA GLU A 111 -7.52 -29.75 -27.77
C GLU A 111 -7.54 -28.35 -28.38
N GLU A 112 -8.73 -27.78 -28.59
CA GLU A 112 -8.91 -26.42 -29.09
C GLU A 112 -8.37 -25.39 -28.08
N ILE A 113 -8.66 -25.55 -26.79
CA ILE A 113 -8.13 -24.69 -25.72
C ILE A 113 -6.60 -24.75 -25.69
N LEU A 114 -6.01 -25.94 -25.74
CA LEU A 114 -4.56 -26.10 -25.71
C LEU A 114 -3.89 -25.45 -26.94
N GLN A 115 -4.46 -25.62 -28.13
CA GLN A 115 -3.98 -24.96 -29.35
C GLN A 115 -4.06 -23.44 -29.26
N LEU A 116 -5.12 -22.89 -28.64
CA LEU A 116 -5.24 -21.45 -28.41
C LEU A 116 -4.17 -20.94 -27.44
N VAL A 117 -3.89 -21.67 -26.36
CA VAL A 117 -2.81 -21.34 -25.43
C VAL A 117 -1.46 -21.35 -26.14
N ASP A 118 -1.14 -22.40 -26.91
CA ASP A 118 0.12 -22.49 -27.67
C ASP A 118 0.27 -21.34 -28.67
N LYS A 119 -0.82 -20.99 -29.36
CA LYS A 119 -0.85 -19.83 -30.26
C LYS A 119 -0.57 -18.53 -29.50
N HIS A 120 -1.12 -18.34 -28.30
CA HIS A 120 -0.87 -17.13 -27.51
C HIS A 120 0.55 -17.04 -26.96
N LEU A 121 1.13 -18.16 -26.54
CA LEU A 121 2.50 -18.20 -26.02
C LEU A 121 3.56 -17.88 -27.08
N THR A 122 3.24 -18.03 -28.37
CA THR A 122 4.15 -17.72 -29.49
C THR A 122 4.06 -16.27 -29.98
N ILE A 123 3.13 -15.45 -29.47
CA ILE A 123 2.95 -14.05 -29.89
C ILE A 123 4.16 -13.19 -29.51
N GLY A 124 4.72 -13.39 -28.32
CA GLY A 124 5.82 -12.57 -27.86
C GLY A 124 7.13 -12.95 -28.53
N HIS A 125 7.80 -11.97 -29.14
CA HIS A 125 9.16 -12.12 -29.65
C HIS A 125 10.19 -11.83 -28.55
N TYR A 126 10.49 -12.83 -27.73
CA TYR A 126 11.50 -12.69 -26.67
C TYR A 126 12.35 -13.97 -26.56
N ASP A 127 13.66 -13.82 -26.71
CA ASP A 127 14.60 -14.92 -26.53
C ASP A 127 15.23 -14.89 -25.15
N TRP A 128 14.37 -15.13 -24.16
CA TRP A 128 14.76 -15.22 -22.77
C TRP A 128 15.60 -16.48 -22.49
N ARG A 129 15.47 -17.52 -23.32
CA ARG A 129 16.24 -18.78 -23.18
C ARG A 129 17.72 -18.58 -23.50
N GLU A 130 18.04 -17.70 -24.43
CA GLU A 130 19.42 -17.27 -24.68
C GLU A 130 19.93 -16.21 -23.67
N GLY A 131 19.17 -15.91 -22.61
CA GLY A 131 19.59 -14.97 -21.57
C GLY A 131 19.59 -13.51 -22.03
N ARG A 132 18.86 -13.18 -23.11
CA ARG A 132 18.78 -11.81 -23.66
C ARG A 132 17.77 -10.91 -22.96
N VAL A 133 17.08 -11.42 -21.95
CA VAL A 133 16.06 -10.69 -21.19
C VAL A 133 16.57 -10.48 -19.76
N SER A 134 16.66 -9.22 -19.33
CA SER A 134 17.07 -8.89 -17.96
C SER A 134 15.93 -9.19 -16.98
N GLY A 135 16.19 -10.02 -15.97
CA GLY A 135 15.16 -10.47 -15.03
C GLY A 135 14.12 -11.35 -15.73
N ALA A 136 12.84 -11.10 -15.49
CA ALA A 136 11.66 -11.81 -16.02
C ALA A 136 11.59 -13.32 -15.73
N VAL A 137 12.58 -14.11 -16.17
CA VAL A 137 12.70 -15.54 -15.95
C VAL A 137 14.05 -15.85 -15.32
N TYR A 138 14.05 -16.29 -14.05
CA TYR A 138 15.27 -16.43 -13.24
C TYR A 138 16.04 -17.74 -13.48
N GLY A 139 15.38 -18.76 -14.01
CA GLY A 139 16.02 -20.04 -14.30
C GLY A 139 15.07 -20.96 -15.06
N TYR A 140 15.60 -21.68 -16.03
CA TYR A 140 14.87 -22.71 -16.76
C TYR A 140 15.69 -23.98 -16.82
N LYS A 141 15.11 -25.03 -16.26
CA LYS A 141 15.55 -26.41 -16.38
C LYS A 141 14.31 -27.21 -16.69
N GLN A 142 14.31 -27.95 -17.80
CA GLN A 142 13.13 -28.67 -18.27
C GLN A 142 12.58 -29.62 -17.20
N GLU A 143 13.45 -30.38 -16.53
CA GLU A 143 13.11 -31.27 -15.42
C GLU A 143 12.39 -30.55 -14.26
N LEU A 144 12.80 -29.30 -13.97
CA LEU A 144 12.16 -28.51 -12.91
C LEU A 144 10.77 -28.03 -13.33
N VAL A 145 10.59 -27.66 -14.60
CA VAL A 145 9.27 -27.26 -15.13
C VAL A 145 8.30 -28.43 -15.09
N GLU A 146 8.76 -29.63 -15.46
CA GLU A 146 7.98 -30.87 -15.38
C GLU A 146 7.56 -31.17 -13.95
N LEU A 147 8.50 -31.09 -13.00
CA LEU A 147 8.22 -31.28 -11.57
C LEU A 147 7.18 -30.28 -11.06
N ILE A 148 7.35 -28.98 -11.35
CA ILE A 148 6.41 -27.94 -10.89
C ILE A 148 5.02 -28.15 -11.50
N THR A 149 4.95 -28.53 -12.77
CA THR A 149 3.68 -28.82 -13.45
C THR A 149 2.95 -29.98 -12.79
N GLU A 150 3.66 -31.08 -12.49
CA GLU A 150 3.09 -32.23 -11.79
C GLU A 150 2.64 -31.86 -10.36
N VAL A 151 3.44 -31.11 -9.60
CA VAL A 151 3.09 -30.67 -8.25
C VAL A 151 1.85 -29.78 -8.28
N TYR A 152 1.80 -28.78 -9.17
CA TYR A 152 0.63 -27.91 -9.32
C TYR A 152 -0.62 -28.70 -9.73
N GLY A 153 -0.49 -29.67 -10.65
CA GLY A 153 -1.60 -30.55 -11.01
C GLY A 153 -2.21 -31.25 -9.79
N LYS A 154 -1.35 -31.78 -8.90
CA LYS A 154 -1.79 -32.46 -7.66
C LYS A 154 -2.39 -31.51 -6.62
N THR A 155 -2.01 -30.22 -6.61
CA THR A 155 -2.42 -29.25 -5.59
C THR A 155 -3.37 -28.16 -6.09
N SER A 156 -3.77 -28.19 -7.36
CA SER A 156 -4.54 -27.14 -8.05
C SER A 156 -5.87 -26.76 -7.39
N TYR A 157 -6.47 -27.66 -6.61
CA TYR A 157 -7.75 -27.46 -5.91
C TYR A 157 -7.58 -27.07 -4.44
N THR A 158 -6.35 -27.02 -3.94
CA THR A 158 -6.09 -26.77 -2.51
C THR A 158 -6.26 -25.30 -2.16
N ASN A 159 -6.70 -25.03 -0.93
CA ASN A 159 -6.88 -23.67 -0.43
C ASN A 159 -6.40 -23.57 1.03
N PRO A 160 -5.26 -22.91 1.30
CA PRO A 160 -4.70 -22.77 2.66
C PRO A 160 -5.62 -22.05 3.67
N LEU A 161 -6.69 -21.39 3.21
CA LEU A 161 -7.73 -20.83 4.08
C LEU A 161 -8.47 -21.90 4.90
N HIS A 162 -8.47 -23.16 4.44
CA HIS A 162 -9.15 -24.29 5.08
C HIS A 162 -8.13 -25.34 5.57
N PRO A 163 -7.37 -25.06 6.64
CA PRO A 163 -6.30 -25.95 7.13
C PRO A 163 -6.80 -27.29 7.68
N ASP A 164 -8.07 -27.37 8.07
CA ASP A 164 -8.76 -28.59 8.48
C ASP A 164 -8.99 -29.55 7.29
N ILE A 165 -9.22 -28.99 6.10
CA ILE A 165 -9.43 -29.75 4.86
C ILE A 165 -8.09 -30.02 4.16
N PHE A 166 -7.16 -29.05 4.16
CA PHE A 166 -5.89 -29.12 3.43
C PHE A 166 -4.65 -29.02 4.34
N PRO A 167 -4.53 -29.86 5.40
CA PRO A 167 -3.42 -29.74 6.36
C PRO A 167 -2.05 -29.98 5.72
N GLY A 168 -1.99 -30.78 4.65
CA GLY A 168 -0.75 -31.06 3.92
C GLY A 168 -0.12 -29.82 3.28
N VAL A 169 -0.93 -28.90 2.74
CA VAL A 169 -0.41 -27.66 2.12
C VAL A 169 0.08 -26.71 3.19
N CYS A 170 -0.66 -26.54 4.29
CA CYS A 170 -0.21 -25.73 5.42
C CYS A 170 1.10 -26.26 6.03
N LYS A 171 1.28 -27.59 6.09
CA LYS A 171 2.55 -28.20 6.48
C LYS A 171 3.68 -27.81 5.51
N MET A 172 3.46 -27.92 4.20
CA MET A 172 4.46 -27.53 3.20
C MET A 172 4.82 -26.04 3.31
N GLU A 173 3.84 -25.15 3.50
CA GLU A 173 4.10 -23.72 3.72
C GLU A 173 4.94 -23.47 4.98
N ALA A 174 4.62 -24.14 6.09
CA ALA A 174 5.38 -24.02 7.33
C ALA A 174 6.83 -24.50 7.17
N GLU A 175 7.06 -25.57 6.42
CA GLU A 175 8.39 -26.08 6.12
C GLU A 175 9.19 -25.12 5.25
N VAL A 176 8.58 -24.52 4.21
CA VAL A 176 9.23 -23.51 3.36
C VAL A 176 9.63 -22.28 4.18
N VAL A 177 8.73 -21.78 5.03
CA VAL A 177 9.02 -20.67 5.94
C VAL A 177 10.20 -21.01 6.84
N ARG A 178 10.21 -22.20 7.45
CA ARG A 178 11.30 -22.62 8.34
C ARG A 178 12.63 -22.76 7.57
N MET A 179 12.63 -23.35 6.37
CA MET A 179 13.83 -23.43 5.52
C MET A 179 14.36 -22.03 5.19
N ALA A 180 13.49 -21.07 4.88
CA ALA A 180 13.88 -19.69 4.64
C ALA A 180 14.47 -19.04 5.91
N CYS A 181 13.83 -19.18 7.08
CA CYS A 181 14.39 -18.69 8.34
C CYS A 181 15.80 -19.25 8.59
N THR A 182 16.00 -20.56 8.42
CA THR A 182 17.31 -21.20 8.58
C THR A 182 18.34 -20.66 7.59
N LEU A 183 17.96 -20.44 6.33
CA LEU A 183 18.84 -19.87 5.31
C LEU A 183 19.34 -18.47 5.70
N PHE A 184 18.49 -17.68 6.34
CA PHE A 184 18.82 -16.35 6.88
C PHE A 184 19.37 -16.39 8.32
N GLN A 185 19.80 -17.56 8.80
CA GLN A 185 20.41 -17.76 10.13
C GLN A 185 19.47 -17.38 11.30
N GLY A 186 18.17 -17.56 11.12
CA GLY A 186 17.17 -17.38 12.16
C GLY A 186 17.27 -18.45 13.26
N ASP A 187 16.88 -18.07 14.48
CA ASP A 187 16.83 -18.92 15.66
C ASP A 187 15.47 -19.65 15.81
N ALA A 188 15.26 -20.29 16.96
CA ALA A 188 14.00 -20.96 17.29
C ALA A 188 12.80 -19.99 17.36
N ASN A 189 13.03 -18.72 17.71
CA ASN A 189 12.00 -17.70 17.82
C ASN A 189 11.68 -17.03 16.47
N SER A 190 12.55 -17.20 15.48
CA SER A 190 12.34 -16.68 14.13
C SER A 190 11.15 -17.38 13.47
N CYS A 191 10.28 -16.59 12.86
CA CYS A 191 9.04 -17.03 12.24
C CYS A 191 8.76 -16.26 10.94
N GLY A 192 7.71 -16.65 10.22
CA GLY A 192 7.33 -16.00 8.98
C GLY A 192 6.00 -16.52 8.43
N THR A 193 5.66 -16.07 7.24
CA THR A 193 4.47 -16.50 6.50
C THR A 193 4.75 -16.48 5.00
N MET A 194 4.04 -17.30 4.23
CA MET A 194 4.06 -17.25 2.78
C MET A 194 3.30 -16.02 2.29
N THR A 195 3.73 -15.45 1.16
CA THR A 195 3.06 -14.33 0.48
C THR A 195 3.10 -14.56 -1.02
N THR A 196 2.25 -13.86 -1.76
CA THR A 196 2.13 -13.99 -3.22
C THR A 196 3.33 -13.44 -4.00
N GLY A 197 4.17 -12.63 -3.35
CA GLY A 197 5.41 -12.12 -3.94
C GLY A 197 6.01 -10.98 -3.13
N GLY A 198 7.19 -10.51 -3.55
CA GLY A 198 7.99 -9.56 -2.77
C GLY A 198 7.30 -8.22 -2.46
N THR A 199 6.37 -7.77 -3.31
CA THR A 199 5.56 -6.57 -3.00
C THR A 199 4.68 -6.80 -1.77
N GLU A 200 3.97 -7.92 -1.69
CA GLU A 200 3.13 -8.23 -0.52
C GLU A 200 3.99 -8.42 0.73
N SER A 201 5.14 -9.09 0.64
CA SER A 201 6.04 -9.25 1.79
C SER A 201 6.47 -7.90 2.38
N ILE A 202 6.83 -6.92 1.52
CA ILE A 202 7.16 -5.55 1.96
C ILE A 202 5.95 -4.87 2.61
N LEU A 203 4.76 -4.97 1.99
CA LEU A 203 3.54 -4.39 2.56
C LEU A 203 3.24 -4.95 3.96
N MET A 204 3.33 -6.27 4.12
CA MET A 204 3.07 -6.94 5.40
C MET A 204 4.07 -6.53 6.48
N ALA A 205 5.36 -6.40 6.15
CA ALA A 205 6.37 -5.90 7.07
C ALA A 205 6.08 -4.45 7.50
N CYS A 206 5.80 -3.55 6.55
CA CYS A 206 5.46 -2.16 6.85
C CYS A 206 4.20 -2.05 7.73
N LYS A 207 3.16 -2.83 7.43
CA LYS A 207 1.94 -2.89 8.25
C LYS A 207 2.23 -3.39 9.66
N ALA A 208 3.00 -4.48 9.80
CA ALA A 208 3.35 -5.04 11.11
C ALA A 208 4.11 -4.02 11.98
N TYR A 209 5.13 -3.34 11.44
CA TYR A 209 5.84 -2.29 12.18
C TYR A 209 4.97 -1.09 12.53
N ARG A 210 4.04 -0.70 11.65
CA ARG A 210 3.07 0.36 11.90
C ARG A 210 2.19 0.01 13.11
N ASP A 211 1.58 -1.17 13.08
CA ASP A 211 0.65 -1.62 14.12
C ASP A 211 1.39 -1.83 15.45
N TYR A 212 2.59 -2.42 15.41
CA TYR A 212 3.44 -2.58 16.58
C TYR A 212 3.84 -1.24 17.21
N ALA A 213 4.21 -0.24 16.41
CA ALA A 213 4.56 1.08 16.92
C ALA A 213 3.36 1.82 17.52
N LEU A 214 2.16 1.61 16.96
CA LEU A 214 0.92 2.12 17.53
C LEU A 214 0.65 1.47 18.90
N GLU A 215 0.71 0.14 18.99
CA GLU A 215 0.36 -0.60 20.20
C GLU A 215 1.37 -0.40 21.34
N THR A 216 2.67 -0.51 21.04
CA THR A 216 3.71 -0.51 22.08
C THR A 216 4.23 0.88 22.45
N ARG A 217 4.06 1.86 21.54
CA ARG A 217 4.65 3.21 21.68
C ARG A 217 3.66 4.34 21.42
N ASN A 218 2.38 4.02 21.17
CA ASN A 218 1.33 4.99 20.84
C ASN A 218 1.70 5.92 19.66
N VAL A 219 2.42 5.41 18.66
CA VAL A 219 2.82 6.17 17.48
C VAL A 219 1.65 6.27 16.51
N GLN A 220 0.87 7.33 16.65
CA GLN A 220 -0.29 7.63 15.78
C GLN A 220 0.12 8.08 14.36
N ARG A 221 1.35 8.60 14.21
CA ARG A 221 1.90 9.12 12.93
C ARG A 221 3.26 8.51 12.62
N PRO A 222 3.27 7.27 12.10
CA PRO A 222 4.50 6.54 11.87
C PRO A 222 5.29 7.16 10.72
N ASN A 223 6.61 7.27 10.91
CA ASN A 223 7.55 7.64 9.86
C ASN A 223 8.39 6.41 9.51
N MET A 224 8.68 6.23 8.23
CA MET A 224 9.54 5.18 7.71
C MET A 224 10.68 5.80 6.93
N ILE A 225 11.91 5.53 7.36
CA ILE A 225 13.13 6.06 6.76
C ILE A 225 13.71 5.00 5.83
N VAL A 226 13.90 5.34 4.56
CA VAL A 226 14.34 4.40 3.51
C VAL A 226 15.39 5.04 2.60
N PRO A 227 16.30 4.27 1.99
CA PRO A 227 17.21 4.80 0.99
C PRO A 227 16.45 5.23 -0.28
N ARG A 228 17.02 6.18 -1.04
CA ARG A 228 16.43 6.65 -2.30
C ARG A 228 16.25 5.54 -3.35
N THR A 229 17.06 4.49 -3.28
CA THR A 229 17.07 3.33 -4.20
C THR A 229 16.13 2.20 -3.77
N VAL A 230 15.31 2.40 -2.72
CA VAL A 230 14.41 1.37 -2.23
C VAL A 230 13.36 0.98 -3.29
N HIS A 231 12.85 -0.25 -3.20
CA HIS A 231 11.80 -0.74 -4.09
C HIS A 231 10.51 0.09 -3.96
N ALA A 232 9.81 0.34 -5.07
CA ALA A 232 8.58 1.14 -5.12
C ALA A 232 7.41 0.59 -4.26
N ALA A 233 7.50 -0.66 -3.79
CA ALA A 233 6.52 -1.23 -2.85
C ALA A 233 6.48 -0.48 -1.51
N PHE A 234 7.58 0.14 -1.07
CA PHE A 234 7.60 0.96 0.14
C PHE A 234 6.76 2.23 -0.01
N ASP A 235 6.77 2.86 -1.19
CA ASP A 235 5.85 3.96 -1.53
C ASP A 235 4.39 3.53 -1.52
N LYS A 236 4.12 2.34 -2.09
CA LYS A 236 2.78 1.75 -2.05
C LYS A 236 2.33 1.50 -0.61
N ALA A 237 3.21 0.95 0.24
CA ALA A 237 2.94 0.75 1.67
C ALA A 237 2.65 2.07 2.39
N ALA A 238 3.47 3.09 2.14
CA ALA A 238 3.31 4.42 2.71
C ALA A 238 1.93 5.02 2.41
N GLN A 239 1.48 4.90 1.16
CA GLN A 239 0.16 5.38 0.73
C GLN A 239 -0.99 4.55 1.32
N TYR A 240 -0.90 3.21 1.24
CA TYR A 240 -1.96 2.31 1.70
C TYR A 240 -2.17 2.37 3.21
N PHE A 241 -1.06 2.47 3.95
CA PHE A 241 -1.07 2.37 5.40
C PHE A 241 -0.90 3.70 6.12
N LYS A 242 -0.86 4.82 5.37
CA LYS A 242 -0.67 6.19 5.86
C LYS A 242 0.60 6.33 6.71
N ILE A 243 1.70 5.81 6.19
CA ILE A 243 3.03 5.91 6.81
C ILE A 243 3.82 6.99 6.09
N HIS A 244 4.50 7.86 6.84
CA HIS A 244 5.24 8.97 6.28
C HIS A 244 6.62 8.53 5.84
N ILE A 245 6.83 8.44 4.54
CA ILE A 245 8.12 8.05 3.98
C ILE A 245 9.12 9.21 4.02
N LYS A 246 10.35 8.92 4.45
CA LYS A 246 11.49 9.84 4.47
C LYS A 246 12.63 9.18 3.72
N TYR A 247 13.00 9.77 2.58
CA TYR A 247 14.12 9.28 1.80
C TYR A 247 15.44 9.81 2.33
N VAL A 248 16.43 8.92 2.36
CA VAL A 248 17.83 9.23 2.60
C VAL A 248 18.57 9.06 1.28
N GLU A 249 19.29 10.10 0.89
CA GLU A 249 20.12 10.06 -0.32
C GLU A 249 21.27 9.07 -0.14
N VAL A 250 21.61 8.38 -1.23
CA VAL A 250 22.70 7.41 -1.26
C VAL A 250 24.04 8.12 -1.48
N ASN A 251 25.12 7.54 -0.98
CA ASN A 251 26.45 8.12 -1.16
C ASN A 251 26.88 8.03 -2.63
N PRO A 252 27.16 9.17 -3.30
CA PRO A 252 27.45 9.18 -4.74
C PRO A 252 28.77 8.47 -5.10
N LYS A 253 29.68 8.26 -4.14
CA LYS A 253 30.96 7.57 -4.39
C LYS A 253 30.85 6.05 -4.34
N THR A 254 29.91 5.52 -3.55
CA THR A 254 29.74 4.07 -3.37
C THR A 254 28.56 3.52 -4.14
N LEU A 255 27.70 4.39 -4.69
CA LEU A 255 26.69 4.03 -5.67
C LEU A 255 27.40 3.67 -6.99
N LYS A 256 27.66 2.38 -7.19
CA LYS A 256 28.15 1.83 -8.46
C LYS A 256 26.98 1.40 -9.33
#